data_AF-A0A3A0AU41-F1
#
_entry.id   AF-A0A3A0AU41-F1
#
_cell.length_a   1.000
_cell.length_b   1.000
_cell.length_c   1.000
_cell.angle_alpha   90.00
_cell.angle_beta   90.00
_cell.angle_gamma   90.00
#
_symmetry.space_group_name_H-M   'P 1'
#
loop_
_entity.id
_entity.type
_entity.pdbx_description
1 polymer ?
#
loop_
_entity_poly.entity_id
_entity_poly.type
_entity_poly.pdbx_seq_one_letter_code
_entity_poly.pdbx_strand_id
1 'polypeptide(L)'
;MPDLIIDERRRCIYLDGREIQLSPQEFRVIHCLGRNVGQVVPKRQLLATLWPAAAQDPASAPDFDPAAVDLVIFRLRQRLADRAQAPIFIETRRGFGYLLHHARIVRSKPLAPDTEAGETVPVHEPPGPASPVSDSGPMRQPWAGLTRREWEIFLLLGDERATRLTNRALAHKLQISEATFKKHLQHLYRKLGVDNRSGAALLAVQARTALG
;
A
#
# COMPACT_ATOMS: atom_id res chain seq x y z
N MET A 1 14.30 -20.01 -18.24
CA MET A 1 13.32 -18.97 -17.84
C MET A 1 13.39 -18.85 -16.32
N PRO A 2 13.36 -17.65 -15.76
CA PRO A 2 13.44 -17.44 -14.31
C PRO A 2 12.25 -18.09 -13.57
N ASP A 3 12.50 -18.69 -12.41
CA ASP A 3 11.49 -19.42 -11.63
C ASP A 3 10.75 -18.45 -10.70
N LEU A 4 9.49 -18.17 -11.03
CA LEU A 4 8.59 -17.36 -10.23
C LEU A 4 7.63 -18.25 -9.44
N ILE A 5 7.73 -18.20 -8.12
CA ILE A 5 6.85 -18.89 -7.19
C ILE A 5 6.02 -17.87 -6.40
N ILE A 6 4.72 -18.10 -6.30
CA ILE A 6 3.79 -17.33 -5.46
C ILE A 6 3.46 -18.18 -4.24
N ASP A 7 3.79 -17.70 -3.04
CA ASP A 7 3.49 -18.37 -1.78
C ASP A 7 2.20 -17.82 -1.18
N GLU A 8 1.14 -18.64 -1.19
CA GLU A 8 -0.20 -18.19 -0.77
C GLU A 8 -0.29 -17.88 0.72
N ARG A 9 0.31 -18.72 1.56
CA ARG A 9 0.22 -18.58 3.02
C ARG A 9 1.08 -17.43 3.50
N ARG A 10 2.29 -17.27 2.95
CA ARG A 10 3.22 -16.19 3.32
C ARG A 10 2.91 -14.87 2.64
N ARG A 11 2.08 -14.88 1.58
CA ARG A 11 1.73 -13.71 0.77
C ARG A 11 2.93 -12.99 0.17
N CYS A 12 3.92 -13.75 -0.25
CA CYS A 12 5.14 -13.25 -0.90
C CYS A 12 5.37 -13.98 -2.23
N ILE A 13 6.38 -13.54 -2.98
CA ILE A 13 6.88 -14.25 -4.15
C ILE A 13 8.33 -14.63 -3.96
N TYR A 14 8.76 -15.71 -4.61
CA TYR A 14 10.16 -16.06 -4.77
C TYR A 14 10.52 -15.96 -6.25
N LEU A 15 11.55 -15.19 -6.57
CA LEU A 15 12.12 -15.07 -7.91
C LEU A 15 13.51 -15.68 -7.90
N ASP A 16 13.70 -16.77 -8.64
CA ASP A 16 14.95 -17.56 -8.65
C ASP A 16 15.41 -17.92 -7.22
N GLY A 17 14.43 -18.25 -6.37
CA GLY A 17 14.64 -18.60 -4.97
C GLY A 17 14.76 -17.43 -3.99
N ARG A 18 14.93 -16.18 -4.46
CA ARG A 18 14.98 -14.98 -3.62
C ARG A 18 13.59 -14.51 -3.22
N GLU A 19 13.36 -14.35 -1.93
CA GLU A 19 12.10 -13.82 -1.40
C GLU A 19 11.94 -12.34 -1.71
N ILE A 20 10.74 -11.97 -2.16
CA ILE A 20 10.31 -10.59 -2.37
C ILE A 20 8.96 -10.41 -1.69
N GLN A 21 8.95 -9.54 -0.67
CA GLN A 21 7.74 -9.16 0.06
C GLN A 21 6.91 -8.19 -0.77
N LEU A 22 5.59 -8.41 -0.79
CA LEU A 22 4.63 -7.62 -1.55
C LEU A 22 3.65 -6.91 -0.62
N SER A 23 3.15 -5.76 -1.06
CA SER A 23 1.98 -5.14 -0.44
C SER A 23 0.72 -5.99 -0.68
N PRO A 24 -0.34 -5.82 0.12
CA PRO A 24 -1.58 -6.58 -0.04
C PRO A 24 -2.21 -6.44 -1.45
N GLN A 25 -2.11 -5.27 -2.06
CA GLN A 25 -2.65 -5.02 -3.41
C GLN A 25 -1.82 -5.70 -4.49
N GLU A 26 -0.48 -5.60 -4.41
CA GLU A 26 0.44 -6.31 -5.31
C GLU A 26 0.22 -7.82 -5.22
N PHE A 27 0.14 -8.37 -4.00
CA PHE A 27 -0.10 -9.78 -3.78
C PHE A 27 -1.43 -10.25 -4.39
N ARG A 28 -2.53 -9.50 -4.20
CA ARG A 28 -3.83 -9.86 -4.77
C ARG A 28 -3.81 -9.90 -6.29
N VAL A 29 -3.16 -8.92 -6.93
CA VAL A 29 -3.07 -8.88 -8.40
C VAL A 29 -2.18 -10.00 -8.93
N ILE A 30 -0.99 -10.21 -8.37
CA ILE A 30 -0.10 -11.29 -8.84
C ILE A 30 -0.68 -12.68 -8.53
N HIS A 31 -1.39 -12.85 -7.42
CA HIS A 31 -2.09 -14.09 -7.11
C HIS A 31 -3.24 -14.36 -8.09
N CYS A 32 -4.02 -13.33 -8.44
CA CYS A 32 -5.06 -13.44 -9.45
C CYS A 32 -4.48 -13.83 -10.82
N LEU A 33 -3.40 -13.16 -11.25
CA LEU A 33 -2.68 -13.51 -12.47
C LEU A 33 -2.09 -14.93 -12.40
N GLY A 34 -1.53 -15.31 -11.25
CA GLY A 34 -0.98 -16.63 -10.96
C GLY A 34 -2.00 -17.76 -11.09
N ARG A 35 -3.25 -17.51 -10.69
CA ARG A 35 -4.35 -18.47 -10.85
C ARG A 35 -4.82 -18.60 -12.30
N ASN A 36 -4.43 -17.67 -13.17
CA ASN A 36 -4.80 -17.60 -14.58
C ASN A 36 -3.54 -17.55 -15.46
N VAL A 37 -2.47 -18.28 -15.09
CA VAL A 37 -1.22 -18.33 -15.86
C VAL A 37 -1.50 -18.77 -17.29
N GLY A 38 -0.90 -18.06 -18.24
CA GLY A 38 -1.10 -18.26 -19.68
C GLY A 38 -2.41 -17.69 -20.23
N GLN A 39 -3.26 -17.09 -19.40
CA GLN A 39 -4.53 -16.50 -19.81
C GLN A 39 -4.55 -14.99 -19.60
N VAL A 40 -5.32 -14.28 -20.43
CA VAL A 40 -5.50 -12.83 -20.31
C VAL A 40 -6.53 -12.55 -19.22
N VAL A 41 -6.12 -11.87 -18.16
CA VAL A 41 -7.00 -11.42 -17.09
C VAL A 41 -7.44 -9.97 -17.37
N PRO A 42 -8.75 -9.71 -17.51
CA PRO A 42 -9.25 -8.36 -17.78
C PRO A 42 -8.99 -7.39 -16.64
N LYS A 43 -8.76 -6.11 -16.98
CA LYS A 43 -8.56 -5.04 -15.98
C LYS A 43 -9.69 -4.98 -14.97
N ARG A 44 -10.95 -5.16 -15.39
CA ARG A 44 -12.11 -5.17 -14.49
C ARG A 44 -12.06 -6.29 -13.46
N GLN A 45 -11.59 -7.47 -13.85
CA GLN A 45 -11.41 -8.59 -12.93
C GLN A 45 -10.29 -8.31 -11.93
N LEU A 46 -9.15 -7.78 -12.40
CA LEU A 46 -8.05 -7.38 -11.52
C LEU A 46 -8.47 -6.26 -10.55
N LEU A 47 -9.27 -5.30 -11.02
CA LEU A 47 -9.81 -4.22 -10.20
C LEU A 47 -10.69 -4.76 -9.06
N ALA A 48 -11.54 -5.76 -9.35
CA ALA A 48 -12.36 -6.42 -8.33
C ALA A 48 -11.53 -7.10 -7.25
N THR A 49 -10.30 -7.57 -7.56
CA THR A 49 -9.40 -8.13 -6.53
C THR A 49 -8.86 -7.06 -5.59
N LEU A 50 -8.64 -5.84 -6.07
CA LEU A 50 -8.16 -4.73 -5.25
C LEU A 50 -9.23 -4.29 -4.25
N TRP A 51 -10.51 -4.38 -4.63
CA TRP A 51 -11.66 -4.07 -3.77
C TRP A 51 -12.72 -5.19 -3.76
N PRO A 52 -12.51 -6.26 -2.96
CA PRO A 52 -13.45 -7.38 -2.89
C PRO A 52 -14.85 -6.99 -2.40
N ALA A 53 -14.95 -5.99 -1.51
CA ALA A 53 -16.24 -5.48 -1.04
C ALA A 53 -17.07 -4.85 -2.18
N ALA A 54 -16.40 -4.19 -3.14
CA ALA A 54 -17.04 -3.63 -4.32
C ALA A 54 -17.53 -4.70 -5.31
N ALA A 55 -16.98 -5.92 -5.24
CA ALA A 55 -17.44 -7.04 -6.06
C ALA A 55 -18.73 -7.68 -5.51
N GLN A 56 -18.97 -7.59 -4.20
CA GLN A 56 -20.16 -8.14 -3.55
C GLN A 56 -21.35 -7.19 -3.67
N ASP A 57 -21.10 -5.89 -3.62
CA ASP A 57 -22.10 -4.85 -3.84
C ASP A 57 -21.58 -3.80 -4.83
N PRO A 58 -21.93 -3.94 -6.13
CA PRO A 58 -21.56 -2.99 -7.17
C PRO A 58 -22.14 -1.59 -6.96
N ALA A 59 -23.23 -1.44 -6.20
CA ALA A 59 -23.82 -0.13 -5.89
C ALA A 59 -23.06 0.56 -4.74
N SER A 60 -22.43 -0.22 -3.86
CA SER A 60 -21.49 0.28 -2.85
C SER A 60 -20.05 0.37 -3.37
N ALA A 61 -19.78 -0.06 -4.60
CA ALA A 61 -18.48 0.07 -5.23
C ALA A 61 -18.22 1.55 -5.55
N PRO A 62 -17.14 2.15 -5.00
CA PRO A 62 -16.66 3.43 -5.52
C PRO A 62 -16.43 3.35 -7.03
N ASP A 63 -16.63 4.46 -7.74
CA ASP A 63 -16.19 4.64 -9.12
C ASP A 63 -14.66 4.53 -9.18
N PHE A 64 -14.15 3.30 -9.28
CA PHE A 64 -12.72 3.04 -9.33
C PHE A 64 -12.22 3.07 -10.77
N ASP A 65 -11.15 3.83 -10.97
CA ASP A 65 -10.47 3.93 -12.25
C ASP A 65 -9.69 2.63 -12.53
N PRO A 66 -9.89 1.97 -13.70
CA PRO A 66 -9.02 0.89 -14.17
C PRO A 66 -7.52 1.22 -14.16
N ALA A 67 -7.12 2.50 -14.16
CA ALA A 67 -5.74 2.94 -13.98
C ALA A 67 -5.09 2.48 -12.66
N ALA A 68 -5.89 2.20 -11.62
CA ALA A 68 -5.37 1.63 -10.37
C ALA A 68 -4.68 0.27 -10.59
N VAL A 69 -5.22 -0.55 -11.50
CA VAL A 69 -4.61 -1.83 -11.90
C VAL A 69 -3.27 -1.58 -12.58
N ASP A 70 -3.20 -0.61 -13.48
CA ASP A 70 -1.99 -0.32 -14.26
C ASP A 70 -0.81 0.07 -13.37
N LEU A 71 -1.08 0.85 -12.31
CA LEU A 71 -0.09 1.20 -11.30
C LEU A 71 0.40 -0.02 -10.49
N VAL A 72 -0.50 -0.92 -10.09
CA VAL A 72 -0.11 -2.14 -9.37
C VAL A 72 0.73 -3.05 -10.28
N ILE A 73 0.36 -3.16 -11.56
CA ILE A 73 1.16 -3.89 -12.56
C ILE A 73 2.53 -3.25 -12.75
N PHE A 74 2.60 -1.92 -12.82
CA PHE A 74 3.87 -1.20 -12.90
C PHE A 74 4.80 -1.55 -11.72
N ARG A 75 4.27 -1.56 -10.49
CA ARG A 75 5.04 -1.94 -9.30
C ARG A 75 5.45 -3.41 -9.30
N LEU A 76 4.56 -4.31 -9.68
CA LEU A 76 4.87 -5.73 -9.81
C LEU A 76 6.00 -5.95 -10.81
N ARG A 77 5.98 -5.25 -11.95
CA ARG A 77 7.08 -5.28 -12.92
C ARG A 77 8.39 -4.78 -12.32
N GLN A 78 8.38 -3.70 -11.53
CA GLN A 78 9.58 -3.26 -10.81
C GLN A 78 10.11 -4.31 -9.83
N ARG A 79 9.21 -4.97 -9.07
CA ARG A 79 9.59 -6.04 -8.13
C ARG A 79 10.18 -7.27 -8.85
N LEU A 80 9.64 -7.60 -10.01
CA LEU A 80 10.08 -8.72 -10.85
C LEU A 80 11.29 -8.39 -11.74
N ALA A 81 11.80 -7.15 -11.69
CA ALA A 81 12.76 -6.62 -12.66
C ALA A 81 12.32 -6.79 -14.13
N ASP A 82 11.00 -6.80 -14.35
CA ASP A 82 10.35 -7.06 -15.62
C ASP A 82 10.12 -5.77 -16.41
N ARG A 83 10.34 -5.79 -17.73
CA ARG A 83 10.23 -4.60 -18.60
C ARG A 83 8.98 -4.68 -19.46
N ALA A 84 8.17 -3.62 -19.47
CA ALA A 84 6.94 -3.59 -20.26
C ALA A 84 7.16 -3.76 -21.78
N GLN A 85 8.33 -3.37 -22.31
CA GLN A 85 8.68 -3.46 -23.73
C GLN A 85 9.24 -4.84 -24.12
N ALA A 86 9.69 -5.63 -23.13
CA ALA A 86 10.23 -6.96 -23.30
C ALA A 86 9.81 -7.83 -22.10
N PRO A 87 8.50 -8.13 -21.98
CA PRO A 87 7.96 -8.76 -20.79
C PRO A 87 8.44 -10.22 -20.69
N ILE A 88 9.04 -10.56 -19.55
CA ILE A 88 9.39 -11.93 -19.19
C ILE A 88 8.20 -12.57 -18.46
N PHE A 89 7.55 -11.82 -17.56
CA PHE A 89 6.48 -12.33 -16.72
C PHE A 89 5.13 -11.78 -17.12
N ILE A 90 4.96 -10.45 -17.06
CA ILE A 90 3.66 -9.80 -17.20
C ILE A 90 3.56 -9.10 -18.56
N GLU A 91 2.80 -9.68 -19.50
CA GLU A 91 2.50 -9.08 -20.79
C GLU A 91 1.28 -8.16 -20.70
N THR A 92 1.34 -7.03 -21.39
CA THR A 92 0.16 -6.18 -21.62
C THR A 92 -0.51 -6.55 -22.94
N ARG A 93 -1.73 -7.10 -22.86
CA ARG A 93 -2.61 -7.29 -24.02
C ARG A 93 -3.48 -6.05 -24.16
N ARG A 94 -3.03 -5.08 -24.94
CA ARG A 94 -3.70 -3.76 -25.09
C ARG A 94 -5.19 -3.93 -25.37
N GLY A 95 -6.03 -3.22 -24.62
CA GLY A 95 -7.50 -3.32 -24.73
C GLY A 95 -8.13 -4.51 -23.99
N PHE A 96 -7.38 -5.56 -23.69
CA PHE A 96 -7.90 -6.79 -23.09
C PHE A 96 -7.48 -6.98 -21.62
N GLY A 97 -6.25 -6.62 -21.24
CA GLY A 97 -5.79 -6.76 -19.86
C GLY A 97 -4.33 -7.21 -19.76
N TYR A 98 -4.06 -8.09 -18.81
CA TYR A 98 -2.71 -8.53 -18.46
C TYR A 98 -2.63 -10.05 -18.43
N LEU A 99 -1.50 -10.59 -18.86
CA LEU A 99 -1.22 -12.02 -18.87
C LEU A 99 0.07 -12.28 -18.10
N LEU A 100 0.08 -13.33 -17.27
CA LEU A 100 1.29 -13.84 -16.63
C LEU A 100 1.74 -15.10 -17.37
N HIS A 101 2.93 -15.07 -17.96
CA HIS A 101 3.40 -16.16 -18.82
C HIS A 101 3.66 -17.47 -18.06
N HIS A 102 4.32 -17.38 -16.91
CA HIS A 102 4.70 -18.53 -16.11
C HIS A 102 4.84 -18.12 -14.65
N ALA A 103 4.21 -18.89 -13.77
CA ALA A 103 4.41 -18.85 -12.33
C ALA A 103 3.90 -20.17 -11.73
N ARG A 104 4.43 -20.55 -10.58
CA ARG A 104 3.91 -21.66 -9.79
C ARG A 104 3.31 -21.14 -8.50
N ILE A 105 2.12 -21.62 -8.14
CA ILE A 105 1.50 -21.32 -6.85
C ILE A 105 1.82 -22.46 -5.89
N VAL A 106 2.31 -22.12 -4.70
CA VAL A 106 2.53 -23.06 -3.60
C VAL A 106 1.75 -22.60 -2.38
N ARG A 107 1.24 -23.53 -1.57
CA ARG A 107 0.58 -23.18 -0.30
C ARG A 107 1.56 -22.57 0.69
N SER A 108 2.76 -23.15 0.79
CA SER A 108 3.93 -22.49 1.37
C SER A 108 5.20 -23.21 0.96
N LYS A 109 6.26 -22.47 0.64
CA LYS A 109 7.60 -23.05 0.48
C LYS A 109 8.10 -23.48 1.87
N PRO A 110 8.57 -24.73 2.07
CA PRO A 110 9.23 -25.12 3.30
C PRO A 110 10.43 -24.18 3.50
N LEU A 111 10.44 -23.48 4.63
CA LEU A 111 11.64 -22.80 5.08
C LEU A 111 12.67 -23.91 5.30
N ALA A 112 13.79 -23.88 4.59
CA ALA A 112 14.93 -24.69 5.03
C ALA A 112 15.16 -24.34 6.50
N PRO A 113 15.31 -25.31 7.41
CA PRO A 113 15.45 -25.00 8.83
C PRO A 113 16.57 -23.98 8.97
N ASP A 114 16.20 -22.79 9.44
CA ASP A 114 17.14 -21.74 9.77
C ASP A 114 18.16 -22.38 10.71
N THR A 115 19.43 -22.38 10.32
CA THR A 115 20.49 -22.60 11.30
C THR A 115 20.39 -21.42 12.26
N GLU A 116 19.80 -21.69 13.43
CA GLU A 116 19.66 -20.74 14.52
C GLU A 116 21.03 -20.18 14.91
N ALA A 117 21.22 -18.89 14.68
CA ALA A 117 22.07 -18.07 15.51
C ALA A 117 21.24 -16.81 15.83
N GLY A 118 20.91 -16.68 17.11
CA GLY A 118 19.84 -15.85 17.64
C GLY A 118 19.83 -14.40 17.17
N GLU A 119 18.60 -13.93 16.90
CA GLU A 119 18.18 -12.63 17.39
C GLU A 119 16.66 -12.68 17.65
N THR A 120 16.33 -12.82 18.92
CA THR A 120 14.98 -12.74 19.46
C THR A 120 14.39 -11.36 19.16
N VAL A 121 13.35 -11.29 18.34
CA VAL A 121 12.45 -10.13 18.31
C VAL A 121 11.18 -10.56 19.03
N PRO A 122 10.86 -10.02 20.22
CA PRO A 122 9.65 -10.41 20.92
C PRO A 122 8.42 -9.80 20.24
N VAL A 123 7.41 -10.65 20.16
CA VAL A 123 6.01 -10.37 19.84
C VAL A 123 5.43 -9.39 20.85
N HIS A 124 4.65 -8.39 20.39
CA HIS A 124 3.67 -7.73 21.25
C HIS A 124 2.38 -7.43 20.47
N GLU A 125 1.35 -8.22 20.76
CA GLU A 125 -0.07 -7.99 20.43
C GLU A 125 -0.65 -6.93 21.42
N PRO A 126 -1.72 -6.16 21.11
CA PRO A 126 -1.92 -4.81 21.62
C PRO A 126 -2.56 -4.78 23.02
N PRO A 127 -2.49 -3.66 23.76
CA PRO A 127 -3.46 -3.39 24.81
C PRO A 127 -4.57 -2.47 24.30
N GLY A 128 -5.81 -2.92 24.48
CA GLY A 128 -6.98 -2.07 24.66
C GLY A 128 -6.95 -1.31 26.00
N PRO A 129 -8.03 -0.61 26.37
CA PRO A 129 -8.01 0.80 26.72
C PRO A 129 -7.73 1.10 28.19
N ALA A 130 -6.92 2.12 28.47
CA ALA A 130 -6.97 2.88 29.73
C ALA A 130 -6.32 4.28 29.57
N SER A 131 -7.10 5.30 29.93
CA SER A 131 -6.71 6.71 30.12
C SER A 131 -5.86 6.91 31.40
N PRO A 132 -5.67 8.15 31.90
CA PRO A 132 -4.81 9.22 31.41
C PRO A 132 -3.70 9.55 32.45
N VAL A 133 -2.51 9.99 32.02
CA VAL A 133 -1.60 10.71 32.91
C VAL A 133 -0.96 11.89 32.18
N SER A 134 -1.33 13.08 32.62
CA SER A 134 -0.65 14.34 32.31
C SER A 134 0.65 14.39 33.10
N ASP A 135 1.76 14.66 32.41
CA ASP A 135 2.95 15.20 33.07
C ASP A 135 3.71 16.15 32.13
N SER A 136 4.16 17.25 32.71
CA SER A 136 4.57 18.49 32.07
C SER A 136 6.07 18.45 31.76
N GLY A 137 6.43 18.39 30.47
CA GLY A 137 7.80 18.29 29.95
C GLY A 137 7.88 18.83 28.50
N PRO A 138 9.08 19.04 27.94
CA PRO A 138 9.37 20.03 26.90
C PRO A 138 8.47 19.83 25.68
N MET A 139 7.81 20.93 25.28
CA MET A 139 6.98 21.10 24.07
C MET A 139 6.71 19.79 23.32
N ARG A 140 5.77 18.98 23.84
CA ARG A 140 5.39 17.70 23.23
C ARG A 140 5.05 17.98 21.78
N GLN A 141 5.89 17.53 20.85
CA GLN A 141 5.64 17.73 19.43
C GLN A 141 4.28 17.11 19.12
N PRO A 142 3.26 17.90 18.72
CA PRO A 142 1.88 17.44 18.64
C PRO A 142 1.69 16.30 17.61
N TRP A 143 2.67 16.11 16.72
CA TRP A 143 2.70 15.07 15.69
C TRP A 143 3.36 13.75 16.10
N ALA A 144 3.84 13.60 17.35
CA ALA A 144 4.51 12.37 17.81
C ALA A 144 3.60 11.11 17.83
N GLY A 145 2.27 11.29 17.86
CA GLY A 145 1.27 10.21 17.91
C GLY A 145 0.58 9.89 16.57
N LEU A 146 1.12 10.37 15.45
CA LEU A 146 0.54 10.14 14.13
C LEU A 146 0.83 8.72 13.63
N THR A 147 -0.19 8.07 13.08
CA THR A 147 -0.02 6.80 12.36
C THR A 147 0.74 7.04 11.07
N ARG A 148 1.32 5.99 10.47
CA ARG A 148 2.05 6.08 9.19
C ARG A 148 1.29 6.83 8.09
N ARG A 149 -0.03 6.58 7.95
CA ARG A 149 -0.85 7.25 6.92
C ARG A 149 -1.15 8.70 7.26
N GLU A 150 -1.41 9.00 8.54
CA GLU A 150 -1.58 10.38 9.00
C GLU A 150 -0.28 11.17 8.85
N TRP A 151 0.88 10.54 9.07
CA TRP A 151 2.21 11.10 8.88
C TRP A 151 2.52 11.40 7.40
N GLU A 152 2.22 10.46 6.50
CA GLU A 152 2.36 10.67 5.05
C GLU A 152 1.51 11.86 4.56
N ILE A 153 0.26 11.97 5.05
CA ILE A 153 -0.63 13.10 4.75
C ILE A 153 -0.08 14.39 5.36
N PHE A 154 0.36 14.34 6.62
CA PHE A 154 0.91 15.48 7.35
C PHE A 154 2.12 16.07 6.63
N LEU A 155 3.11 15.26 6.28
CA LEU A 155 4.28 15.71 5.51
C LEU A 155 3.92 16.24 4.13
N LEU A 156 2.93 15.62 3.47
CA LEU A 156 2.43 16.09 2.17
C LEU A 156 1.76 17.46 2.30
N LEU A 157 1.04 17.75 3.39
CA LEU A 157 0.46 19.07 3.63
C LEU A 157 1.51 20.16 3.91
N GLY A 158 2.70 19.79 4.37
CA GLY A 158 3.83 20.72 4.58
C GLY A 158 4.59 21.08 3.30
N ASP A 159 4.24 20.51 2.14
CA ASP A 159 4.78 20.91 0.84
C ASP A 159 3.94 22.07 0.27
N GLU A 160 4.57 23.22 0.01
CA GLU A 160 3.91 24.42 -0.53
C GLU A 160 3.22 24.18 -1.87
N ARG A 161 3.69 23.22 -2.67
CA ARG A 161 3.04 22.87 -3.94
C ARG A 161 1.79 22.03 -3.71
N ALA A 162 1.71 21.35 -2.57
CA ALA A 162 0.62 20.46 -2.21
C ALA A 162 -0.50 21.17 -1.42
N THR A 163 -0.23 22.26 -0.69
CA THR A 163 -1.27 23.06 0.00
C THR A 163 -2.31 23.64 -0.94
N ARG A 164 -1.96 23.88 -2.22
CA ARG A 164 -2.88 24.39 -3.26
C ARG A 164 -3.68 23.30 -3.97
N LEU A 165 -3.41 22.02 -3.72
CA LEU A 165 -4.10 20.91 -4.38
C LEU A 165 -5.43 20.58 -3.68
N THR A 166 -6.42 20.08 -4.42
CA THR A 166 -7.70 19.64 -3.86
C THR A 166 -7.56 18.34 -3.06
N ASN A 167 -8.53 18.02 -2.20
CA ASN A 167 -8.55 16.74 -1.47
C ASN A 167 -8.49 15.54 -2.42
N ARG A 168 -9.18 15.61 -3.56
CA ARG A 168 -9.12 14.61 -4.63
C ARG A 168 -7.70 14.44 -5.18
N ALA A 169 -7.00 15.53 -5.48
CA ALA A 169 -5.65 15.49 -6.03
C ALA A 169 -4.62 14.95 -5.02
N LEU A 170 -4.76 15.30 -3.74
CA LEU A 170 -3.90 14.76 -2.68
C LEU A 170 -4.21 13.28 -2.39
N ALA A 171 -5.48 12.89 -2.38
CA ALA A 171 -5.91 11.51 -2.24
C ALA A 171 -5.33 10.63 -3.37
N HIS A 172 -5.31 11.16 -4.61
CA HIS A 172 -4.69 10.49 -5.75
C HIS A 172 -3.17 10.29 -5.56
N LYS A 173 -2.45 11.30 -5.06
CA LYS A 173 -1.00 11.18 -4.74
C LYS A 173 -0.73 10.09 -3.71
N LEU A 174 -1.64 9.87 -2.78
CA LEU A 174 -1.54 8.86 -1.71
C LEU A 174 -2.26 7.55 -2.02
N GLN A 175 -2.91 7.46 -3.18
CA GLN A 175 -3.60 6.27 -3.68
C GLN A 175 -4.69 5.75 -2.72
N ILE A 176 -5.44 6.70 -2.15
CA ILE A 176 -6.60 6.44 -1.31
C ILE A 176 -7.82 7.20 -1.86
N SER A 177 -9.03 6.80 -1.45
CA SER A 177 -10.25 7.52 -1.86
C SER A 177 -10.29 8.92 -1.23
N GLU A 178 -10.99 9.87 -1.84
CA GLU A 178 -11.19 11.19 -1.24
C GLU A 178 -11.92 11.10 0.12
N ALA A 179 -12.85 10.16 0.28
CA ALA A 179 -13.54 9.92 1.55
C ALA A 179 -12.58 9.35 2.62
N THR A 180 -11.70 8.42 2.25
CA THR A 180 -10.64 7.90 3.13
C THR A 180 -9.64 9.00 3.49
N PHE A 181 -9.28 9.85 2.53
CA PHE A 181 -8.44 11.02 2.74
C PHE A 181 -9.11 12.00 3.72
N LYS A 182 -10.41 12.29 3.55
CA LYS A 182 -11.20 13.12 4.49
C LYS A 182 -11.24 12.51 5.89
N LYS A 183 -11.41 11.19 6.02
CA LYS A 183 -11.35 10.49 7.32
C LYS A 183 -9.98 10.59 7.98
N HIS A 184 -8.91 10.38 7.21
CA HIS A 184 -7.55 10.54 7.70
C HIS A 184 -7.23 11.99 8.08
N LEU A 185 -7.74 12.98 7.32
CA LEU A 185 -7.64 14.39 7.69
C LEU A 185 -8.37 14.67 9.00
N GLN A 186 -9.59 14.16 9.19
CA GLN A 186 -10.34 14.33 10.42
C GLN A 186 -9.61 13.76 11.64
N HIS A 187 -9.00 12.57 11.49
CA HIS A 187 -8.21 11.96 12.56
C HIS A 187 -6.90 12.72 12.82
N LEU A 188 -6.22 13.16 11.76
CA LEU A 188 -5.03 14.00 11.82
C LEU A 188 -5.30 15.29 12.59
N TYR A 189 -6.37 16.00 12.24
CA TYR A 189 -6.78 17.27 12.86
C TYR A 189 -7.05 17.10 14.35
N ARG A 190 -7.85 16.10 14.71
CA ARG A 190 -8.15 15.79 16.12
C ARG A 190 -6.88 15.47 16.93
N LYS A 191 -5.93 14.74 16.35
CA LYS A 191 -4.67 14.39 17.03
C LYS A 191 -3.71 15.57 17.16
N LEU A 192 -3.68 16.45 16.16
CA LEU A 192 -2.84 17.65 16.15
C LEU A 192 -3.44 18.82 16.95
N GLY A 193 -4.72 18.72 17.35
CA GLY A 193 -5.43 19.81 18.03
C GLY A 193 -5.69 21.01 17.12
N VAL A 194 -5.88 20.78 15.82
CA VAL A 194 -6.15 21.82 14.82
C VAL A 194 -7.48 21.54 14.12
N ASP A 195 -8.18 22.59 13.71
CA ASP A 195 -9.55 22.44 13.20
C ASP A 195 -9.62 22.38 11.67
N ASN A 196 -8.50 22.67 11.00
CA ASN A 196 -8.48 22.80 9.55
C ASN A 196 -7.11 22.46 8.92
N ARG A 197 -7.14 22.34 7.60
CA ARG A 197 -5.97 22.03 6.77
C ARG A 197 -4.85 23.04 6.90
N SER A 198 -5.18 24.33 7.03
CA SER A 198 -4.19 25.40 7.12
C SER A 198 -3.38 25.29 8.41
N GLY A 199 -4.04 25.00 9.55
CA GLY A 199 -3.37 24.73 10.82
C GLY A 199 -2.48 23.49 10.77
N ALA A 200 -2.98 22.39 10.18
CA ALA A 200 -2.18 21.18 9.99
C ALA A 200 -0.96 21.39 9.08
N ALA A 201 -1.09 22.19 8.01
CA ALA A 201 0.00 22.50 7.10
C ALA A 201 1.10 23.34 7.77
N LEU A 202 0.73 24.31 8.61
CA LEU A 202 1.69 25.12 9.37
C LEU A 202 2.55 24.25 10.30
N LEU A 203 1.91 23.34 11.05
CA LEU A 203 2.61 22.38 11.91
C LEU A 203 3.51 21.43 11.10
N ALA A 204 3.07 21.02 9.90
CA ALA A 204 3.87 20.17 9.02
C ALA A 204 5.12 20.87 8.51
N VAL A 205 5.05 22.17 8.20
CA VAL A 205 6.24 22.97 7.84
C VAL A 205 7.22 23.02 9.02
N GLN A 206 6.74 23.28 10.23
CA GLN A 206 7.56 23.29 11.45
C GLN A 206 8.23 21.93 11.72
N ALA A 207 7.49 20.84 11.52
CA ALA A 207 8.02 19.48 11.69
C ALA A 207 9.13 19.19 10.67
N ARG A 208 9.00 19.65 9.42
CA ARG A 208 10.02 19.49 8.38
C ARG A 208 11.29 20.28 8.68
N THR A 209 11.16 21.49 9.22
CA THR A 209 12.32 22.29 9.66
C THR A 209 13.02 21.72 10.90
N ALA A 210 12.31 20.95 11.73
CA ALA A 210 12.88 20.29 12.90
C ALA A 210 13.53 18.94 12.60
N LEU A 211 13.26 18.35 11.42
CA LEU A 211 13.77 17.05 10.97
C LEU A 211 14.87 17.15 9.90
N GLY A 212 15.13 18.36 9.38
CA GLY A 212 16.21 18.67 8.44
C GLY A 212 17.38 19.34 9.15
#